data_AF-A0A8H7PQU0-F1
#
_entry.id   AF-A0A8H7PQU0-F1
#
_cell.length_a   1.000
_cell.length_b   1.000
_cell.length_c   1.000
_cell.angle_alpha   90.00
_cell.angle_beta   90.00
_cell.angle_gamma   90.00
#
_symmetry.space_group_name_H-M   'P 1'
#
loop_
_entity.id
_entity.type
_entity.pdbx_description
1 polymer ?
#
loop_
_entity_poly.entity_id
_entity_poly.type
_entity_poly.pdbx_seq_one_letter_code
_entity_poly.pdbx_strand_id
1 'polypeptide(L)'
;MSHIPRGPFYIRSQFNGRVIDVEGGSVNDNASIIVWDQKGTEAQNQLWEYRNGAFVNVNSGKVLDIKGGNIRADAHIIQYNQKPEYETESNQRWEIDHEGYIHSTADPNLVLDIKGAEDKAGASVILYERRAGGVASNQRWELVPANY
;
A
#
# COMPACT_ATOMS: atom_id res chain seq x y z
N MET A 1 15.12 -1.44 11.96
CA MET A 1 14.56 -2.19 10.83
C MET A 1 13.13 -2.51 11.19
N SER A 2 12.16 -1.98 10.44
CA SER A 2 10.76 -2.39 10.57
C SER A 2 10.68 -3.87 10.18
N HIS A 3 10.17 -4.71 11.07
CA HIS A 3 10.08 -6.15 10.82
C HIS A 3 8.83 -6.41 9.98
N ILE A 4 9.00 -6.90 8.76
CA ILE A 4 7.88 -7.33 7.92
C ILE A 4 7.28 -8.61 8.52
N PRO A 5 5.97 -8.64 8.83
CA PRO A 5 5.34 -9.83 9.40
C PRO A 5 5.43 -11.05 8.46
N ARG A 6 5.56 -12.25 9.04
CA ARG A 6 5.67 -13.52 8.28
C ARG A 6 4.34 -14.05 7.72
N GLY A 7 3.21 -13.48 8.11
CA GLY A 7 1.88 -13.86 7.66
C GLY A 7 1.04 -12.62 7.34
N PRO A 8 -0.28 -12.79 7.09
CA PRO A 8 -1.17 -11.68 6.76
C PRO A 8 -1.09 -10.54 7.77
N PHE A 9 -1.07 -9.31 7.26
CA PHE A 9 -1.04 -8.09 8.07
C PHE A 9 -1.91 -7.00 7.45
N TYR A 10 -2.29 -6.03 8.27
CA TYR A 10 -2.85 -4.77 7.83
C TYR A 10 -1.72 -3.77 7.56
N ILE A 11 -1.87 -2.95 6.52
CA ILE A 11 -1.03 -1.77 6.31
C ILE A 11 -1.79 -0.58 6.87
N ARG A 12 -1.49 -0.20 8.11
CA ARG A 12 -2.23 0.80 8.89
C ARG A 12 -1.61 2.17 8.75
N SER A 13 -2.40 3.19 8.45
CA SER A 13 -1.98 4.57 8.40
C SER A 13 -1.69 5.12 9.80
N GLN A 14 -0.55 5.79 9.97
CA GLN A 14 -0.22 6.53 11.18
C GLN A 14 -1.00 7.86 11.29
N PHE A 15 -1.71 8.28 10.24
CA PHE A 15 -2.52 9.51 10.25
C PHE A 15 -3.83 9.34 11.01
N ASN A 16 -4.61 8.31 10.65
CA ASN A 16 -5.98 8.14 11.12
C ASN A 16 -6.31 6.72 11.56
N GLY A 17 -5.34 5.80 11.57
CA GLY A 17 -5.53 4.41 12.00
C GLY A 17 -6.29 3.52 11.01
N ARG A 18 -6.73 4.04 9.86
CA ARG A 18 -7.34 3.26 8.77
C ARG A 18 -6.31 2.39 8.06
N VAL A 19 -6.77 1.38 7.35
CA VAL A 19 -5.92 0.39 6.68
C VAL A 19 -6.08 0.45 5.17
N ILE A 20 -5.04 0.07 4.43
CA ILE A 20 -5.09 -0.09 2.98
C ILE A 20 -6.11 -1.17 2.62
N ASP A 21 -7.08 -0.81 1.78
CA ASP A 21 -8.22 -1.62 1.36
C ASP A 21 -8.28 -1.63 -0.18
N VAL A 22 -8.48 -2.83 -0.76
CA VAL A 22 -8.87 -2.95 -2.17
C VAL A 22 -10.36 -2.64 -2.28
N GLU A 23 -10.67 -1.54 -2.96
CA GLU A 23 -12.02 -0.96 -3.04
C GLU A 23 -13.08 -2.00 -3.42
N GLY A 24 -14.13 -2.09 -2.59
CA GLY A 24 -15.24 -3.01 -2.79
C GLY A 24 -14.88 -4.51 -2.70
N GLY A 25 -13.66 -4.85 -2.26
CA GLY A 25 -13.16 -6.22 -2.26
C GLY A 25 -12.98 -6.80 -3.67
N SER A 26 -12.85 -5.94 -4.68
CA SER A 26 -12.68 -6.36 -6.06
C SER A 26 -11.46 -7.28 -6.23
N VAL A 27 -11.58 -8.27 -7.09
CA VAL A 27 -10.46 -9.15 -7.50
C VAL A 27 -9.98 -8.85 -8.93
N ASN A 28 -10.52 -7.81 -9.55
CA ASN A 28 -10.18 -7.41 -10.91
C ASN A 28 -8.93 -6.52 -10.94
N ASP A 29 -8.21 -6.55 -12.05
CA ASP A 29 -7.15 -5.59 -12.34
C ASP A 29 -7.70 -4.17 -12.36
N ASN A 30 -6.86 -3.20 -12.00
CA ASN A 30 -7.19 -1.78 -11.91
C ASN A 30 -8.20 -1.40 -10.83
N ALA A 31 -8.52 -2.29 -9.89
CA ALA A 31 -9.28 -1.89 -8.70
C ALA A 31 -8.47 -0.88 -7.89
N SER A 32 -9.14 0.19 -7.44
CA SER A 32 -8.52 1.27 -6.69
C SER A 32 -8.02 0.80 -5.33
N ILE A 33 -6.93 1.41 -4.88
CA ILE A 33 -6.47 1.28 -3.50
C ILE A 33 -6.90 2.53 -2.73
N ILE A 34 -7.58 2.29 -1.61
CA ILE A 34 -8.14 3.30 -0.73
C ILE A 34 -7.71 3.02 0.71
N VAL A 35 -7.98 3.95 1.62
CA VAL A 35 -8.00 3.64 3.05
C VAL A 35 -9.43 3.43 3.54
N TRP A 36 -9.62 2.47 4.43
CA TRP A 36 -10.92 2.19 5.04
C TRP A 36 -10.75 1.81 6.50
N ASP A 37 -11.83 1.95 7.28
CA ASP A 37 -11.84 1.50 8.67
C ASP A 37 -11.51 0.00 8.74
N GLN A 38 -10.67 -0.38 9.70
CA GLN A 38 -10.24 -1.77 9.82
C GLN A 38 -11.43 -2.68 10.13
N LYS A 39 -11.67 -3.66 9.26
CA LYS A 39 -12.63 -4.76 9.45
C LYS A 39 -11.92 -5.95 10.13
N GLY A 40 -12.70 -6.90 10.63
CA GLY A 40 -12.17 -8.18 11.14
C GLY A 40 -11.43 -8.99 10.07
N THR A 41 -10.75 -10.06 10.48
CA THR A 41 -9.88 -10.88 9.61
C THR A 41 -10.62 -11.61 8.49
N GLU A 42 -11.95 -11.72 8.57
CA GLU A 42 -12.82 -12.20 7.49
C GLU A 42 -12.80 -11.27 6.25
N ALA A 43 -12.49 -9.98 6.44
CA ALA A 43 -12.36 -9.03 5.33
C ALA A 43 -10.96 -9.08 4.71
N GLN A 44 -10.70 -10.15 3.96
CA GLN A 44 -9.39 -10.43 3.35
C GLN A 44 -8.93 -9.35 2.36
N ASN A 45 -9.82 -8.47 1.89
CA ASN A 45 -9.48 -7.36 1.01
C ASN A 45 -8.64 -6.26 1.69
N GLN A 46 -8.49 -6.30 3.02
CA GLN A 46 -7.63 -5.43 3.81
C GLN A 46 -6.35 -6.11 4.32
N LEU A 47 -6.21 -7.41 4.03
CA LEU A 47 -5.06 -8.19 4.45
C LEU A 47 -4.05 -8.30 3.32
N TRP A 48 -2.79 -8.12 3.69
CA TRP A 48 -1.66 -8.10 2.79
C TRP A 48 -0.57 -9.05 3.28
N GLU A 49 0.17 -9.61 2.34
CA GLU A 49 1.40 -10.35 2.58
C GLU A 49 2.52 -9.66 1.81
N TYR A 50 3.77 -9.87 2.22
CA TYR A 50 4.92 -9.32 1.52
C TYR A 50 5.79 -10.45 0.97
N ARG A 51 5.92 -10.53 -0.35
CA ARG A 51 6.70 -11.56 -1.04
C ARG A 51 7.53 -10.92 -2.14
N ASN A 52 8.84 -11.21 -2.15
CA ASN A 52 9.75 -10.82 -3.22
C ASN A 52 9.67 -9.32 -3.59
N GLY A 53 9.47 -8.45 -2.59
CA GLY A 53 9.38 -7.00 -2.80
C GLY A 53 8.01 -6.48 -3.20
N ALA A 54 6.96 -7.31 -3.19
CA ALA A 54 5.60 -6.92 -3.53
C ALA A 54 4.65 -7.11 -2.34
N PHE A 55 3.74 -6.16 -2.14
CA PHE A 55 2.58 -6.31 -1.27
C PHE A 55 1.48 -7.05 -2.04
N VAL A 56 1.14 -8.26 -1.61
CA VAL A 56 0.14 -9.13 -2.22
C VAL A 56 -1.14 -9.09 -1.39
N ASN A 57 -2.26 -8.76 -2.00
CA ASN A 57 -3.56 -8.80 -1.34
C ASN A 57 -4.02 -10.25 -1.13
N VAL A 58 -4.47 -10.58 0.09
CA VAL A 58 -4.86 -11.96 0.45
C VAL A 58 -6.12 -12.41 -0.28
N ASN A 59 -7.08 -11.50 -0.51
CA ASN A 59 -8.35 -11.84 -1.18
C ASN A 59 -8.16 -12.12 -2.68
N SER A 60 -7.40 -11.27 -3.39
CA SER A 60 -7.31 -11.34 -4.85
C SER A 60 -6.07 -12.07 -5.37
N GLY A 61 -5.03 -12.23 -4.54
CA GLY A 61 -3.71 -12.70 -4.95
C GLY A 61 -2.93 -11.69 -5.83
N LYS A 62 -3.47 -10.49 -6.06
CA LYS A 62 -2.86 -9.42 -6.87
C LYS A 62 -1.97 -8.53 -6.02
N VAL A 63 -1.14 -7.74 -6.68
CA VAL A 63 -0.14 -6.89 -6.01
C VAL A 63 -0.49 -5.42 -6.09
N LEU A 64 0.01 -4.67 -5.11
CA LEU A 64 -0.01 -3.21 -5.10
C LEU A 64 0.82 -2.67 -6.27
N ASP A 65 0.21 -1.84 -7.11
CA ASP A 65 0.75 -1.42 -8.41
C ASP A 65 0.56 0.08 -8.63
N ILE A 66 1.62 0.76 -9.11
CA ILE A 66 1.56 2.15 -9.57
C ILE A 66 0.98 2.15 -10.98
N LYS A 67 -0.23 2.69 -11.14
CA LYS A 67 -1.04 2.55 -12.35
C LYS A 67 -0.28 2.93 -13.62
N GLY A 68 -0.14 1.95 -14.53
CA GLY A 68 0.49 2.12 -15.83
C GLY A 68 2.00 2.37 -15.77
N GLY A 69 2.64 2.15 -14.63
CA GLY A 69 4.07 2.39 -14.43
C GLY A 69 4.47 3.87 -14.43
N ASN A 70 3.51 4.78 -14.22
CA ASN A 70 3.79 6.21 -14.17
C ASN A 70 4.42 6.58 -12.82
N ILE A 71 5.73 6.38 -12.66
CA ILE A 71 6.48 6.72 -11.44
C ILE A 71 6.63 8.25 -11.35
N ARG A 72 5.59 8.91 -10.83
CA ARG A 72 5.52 10.37 -10.59
C ARG A 72 4.52 10.69 -9.48
N ALA A 73 4.63 11.88 -8.91
CA ALA A 73 3.63 12.39 -7.98
C ALA A 73 2.21 12.37 -8.59
N ASP A 74 1.21 12.15 -7.73
CA ASP A 74 -0.21 11.99 -8.06
C ASP A 74 -0.55 10.74 -8.89
N ALA A 75 0.39 9.83 -9.11
CA ALA A 75 0.07 8.56 -9.75
C ALA A 75 -0.86 7.72 -8.85
N HIS A 76 -1.90 7.15 -9.47
CA HIS A 76 -2.86 6.34 -8.74
C HIS A 76 -2.26 4.98 -8.37
N ILE A 77 -2.61 4.49 -7.18
CA ILE A 77 -2.29 3.13 -6.77
C ILE A 77 -3.50 2.23 -7.00
N ILE A 78 -3.26 1.08 -7.60
CA ILE A 78 -4.24 0.06 -7.93
C ILE A 78 -3.75 -1.31 -7.46
N GLN A 79 -4.60 -2.33 -7.54
CA GLN A 79 -4.10 -3.70 -7.65
C GLN A 79 -3.96 -4.12 -9.11
N TYR A 80 -2.98 -4.98 -9.39
CA TYR A 80 -2.82 -5.60 -10.69
C TYR A 80 -2.19 -7.00 -10.56
N ASN A 81 -2.38 -7.83 -11.57
CA ASN A 81 -1.66 -9.11 -11.66
C ASN A 81 -0.14 -8.92 -11.53
N GLN A 82 0.50 -9.78 -10.74
CA GLN A 82 1.94 -9.70 -10.51
C GLN A 82 2.71 -9.98 -11.81
N LYS A 83 3.64 -9.08 -12.14
CA LYS A 83 4.55 -9.22 -13.29
C LYS A 83 5.69 -10.19 -12.97
N PRO A 84 6.31 -10.82 -13.99
CA PRO A 84 7.43 -11.74 -13.79
C PRO A 84 8.58 -11.11 -13.00
N GLU A 85 9.21 -11.89 -12.11
CA GLU A 85 10.21 -11.41 -11.15
C GLU A 85 11.48 -10.82 -11.78
N TYR A 86 11.80 -11.20 -13.03
CA TYR A 86 12.97 -10.70 -13.75
C TYR A 86 12.77 -9.28 -14.33
N GLU A 87 11.56 -8.71 -14.24
CA GLU A 87 11.33 -7.30 -14.54
C GLU A 87 11.75 -6.45 -13.33
N THR A 88 13.07 -6.19 -13.24
CA THR A 88 13.76 -5.56 -12.09
C THR A 88 13.34 -4.11 -11.80
N GLU A 89 12.59 -3.48 -12.70
CA GLU A 89 12.09 -2.09 -12.61
C GLU A 89 10.56 -2.04 -12.62
N SER A 90 9.92 -3.02 -12.00
CA SER A 90 8.46 -3.10 -11.96
C SER A 90 7.85 -2.06 -11.03
N ASN A 91 6.77 -1.45 -11.51
CA ASN A 91 5.85 -0.55 -10.80
C ASN A 91 5.06 -1.24 -9.65
N GLN A 92 5.50 -2.43 -9.25
CA GLN A 92 4.93 -3.30 -8.21
C GLN A 92 5.95 -3.64 -7.11
N ARG A 93 7.12 -2.98 -7.13
CA ARG A 93 8.21 -3.21 -6.18
C ARG A 93 8.30 -2.09 -5.18
N TRP A 94 8.26 -2.48 -3.91
CA TRP A 94 8.12 -1.59 -2.78
C TRP A 94 9.11 -1.99 -1.69
N GLU A 95 9.51 -1.00 -0.91
CA GLU A 95 10.21 -1.19 0.35
C GLU A 95 9.53 -0.35 1.43
N ILE A 96 9.70 -0.73 2.69
CA ILE A 96 9.29 0.08 3.83
C ILE A 96 10.51 0.43 4.67
N ASP A 97 10.68 1.71 4.98
CA ASP A 97 11.79 2.16 5.82
C ASP A 97 11.44 2.16 7.33
N HIS A 98 12.40 2.61 8.15
CA HIS A 98 12.24 2.64 9.61
C HIS A 98 11.31 3.74 10.13
N GLU A 99 11.00 4.74 9.30
CA GLU A 99 10.04 5.80 9.63
C GLU A 99 8.61 5.44 9.17
N GLY A 100 8.45 4.34 8.42
CA GLY A 100 7.18 3.82 7.94
C GLY A 100 6.80 4.32 6.55
N TYR A 101 7.71 4.94 5.80
CA TYR A 101 7.44 5.27 4.41
C TYR A 101 7.47 3.99 3.58
N ILE A 102 6.41 3.74 2.82
CA ILE A 102 6.39 2.71 1.79
C ILE A 102 6.74 3.38 0.47
N HIS A 103 7.93 3.13 -0.07
CA HIS A 103 8.44 3.77 -1.28
C HIS A 103 8.62 2.78 -2.43
N SER A 104 8.53 3.30 -3.66
CA SER A 104 8.88 2.51 -4.84
C SER A 104 10.38 2.26 -4.86
N THR A 105 10.81 1.06 -5.24
CA THR A 105 12.25 0.78 -5.43
C THR A 105 12.84 1.51 -6.64
N ALA A 106 12.01 2.02 -7.55
CA ALA A 106 12.45 2.79 -8.72
C ALA A 106 12.77 4.26 -8.36
N ASP A 107 12.09 4.82 -7.35
CA ASP A 107 12.38 6.15 -6.81
C ASP A 107 11.99 6.21 -5.32
N PRO A 108 12.97 6.12 -4.41
CA PRO A 108 12.72 6.18 -2.96
C PRO A 108 12.16 7.51 -2.45
N ASN A 109 12.11 8.57 -3.28
CA ASN A 109 11.49 9.84 -2.93
C ASN A 109 9.98 9.85 -3.19
N LEU A 110 9.44 8.79 -3.79
CA LEU A 110 8.02 8.65 -4.08
C LEU A 110 7.40 7.55 -3.19
N VAL A 111 6.46 7.96 -2.34
CA VAL A 111 5.89 7.16 -1.25
C VAL A 111 4.38 7.03 -1.37
N LEU A 112 3.80 6.01 -0.73
CA LEU A 112 2.35 5.90 -0.57
C LEU A 112 1.82 7.03 0.33
N ASP A 113 0.79 7.72 -0.16
CA ASP A 113 0.20 8.90 0.46
C ASP A 113 -1.34 8.79 0.44
N ILE A 114 -1.99 9.09 1.56
CA ILE A 114 -3.44 9.35 1.57
C ILE A 114 -3.66 10.73 0.97
N LYS A 115 -4.23 10.76 -0.25
CA LYS A 115 -4.36 11.96 -1.06
C LYS A 115 -4.97 13.10 -0.27
N GLY A 116 -4.25 14.23 -0.23
CA GLY A 116 -4.70 15.46 0.43
C GLY A 116 -4.86 15.35 1.95
N ALA A 117 -4.33 14.29 2.57
CA ALA A 117 -4.57 13.95 3.97
C ALA A 117 -6.07 13.92 4.33
N GLU A 118 -6.91 13.43 3.40
CA GLU A 118 -8.35 13.34 3.61
C GLU A 118 -8.68 12.36 4.75
N ASP A 119 -9.29 12.87 5.82
CA ASP A 119 -9.73 12.06 6.96
C ASP A 119 -11.14 11.48 6.74
N LYS A 120 -11.27 10.61 5.72
CA LYS A 120 -12.51 9.88 5.44
C LYS A 120 -12.22 8.45 4.96
N ALA A 121 -13.11 7.53 5.29
CA ALA A 121 -13.13 6.21 4.66
C ALA A 121 -13.35 6.37 3.15
N GLY A 122 -12.60 5.63 2.34
CA GLY A 122 -12.61 5.74 0.89
C GLY A 122 -11.65 6.79 0.32
N ALA A 123 -10.87 7.48 1.14
CA ALA A 123 -9.82 8.35 0.63
C ALA A 123 -8.80 7.54 -0.20
N SER A 124 -8.43 8.08 -1.36
CA SER A 124 -7.55 7.39 -2.30
C SER A 124 -6.11 7.34 -1.81
N VAL A 125 -5.43 6.23 -2.04
CA VAL A 125 -3.98 6.12 -1.90
C VAL A 125 -3.31 6.41 -3.24
N ILE A 126 -2.34 7.33 -3.22
CA ILE A 126 -1.56 7.74 -4.39
C ILE A 126 -0.07 7.59 -4.12
N LEU A 127 0.72 7.70 -5.18
CA LEU A 127 2.15 7.95 -5.09
C LEU A 127 2.38 9.46 -4.97
N TYR A 128 3.22 9.88 -4.03
CA TYR A 128 3.51 11.30 -3.83
C TYR A 128 4.93 11.55 -3.34
N GLU A 129 5.41 12.77 -3.49
CA GLU A 129 6.73 13.19 -3.00
C GLU A 129 6.80 13.02 -1.47
N ARG A 130 7.85 12.33 -0.99
CA ARG A 130 8.14 12.14 0.42
C ARG A 130 8.30 13.49 1.10
N ARG A 131 7.49 13.74 2.12
CA ARG A 131 7.57 14.90 3.00
C ARG A 131 8.11 14.47 4.35
N ALA A 132 8.69 15.40 5.10
CA ALA A 132 9.23 15.15 6.43
C ALA A 132 8.44 15.92 7.52
N GLY A 133 8.57 15.48 8.77
CA GLY A 133 7.93 16.12 9.93
C GLY A 133 6.45 15.78 10.12
N GLY A 134 5.74 16.56 10.94
CA GLY A 134 4.35 16.27 11.33
C GLY A 134 3.35 16.21 10.16
N VAL A 135 3.66 16.91 9.06
CA VAL A 135 2.87 16.93 7.82
C VAL A 135 2.95 15.62 7.02
N ALA A 136 3.81 14.67 7.42
CA ALA A 136 4.00 13.40 6.71
C ALA A 136 3.24 12.23 7.36
N SER A 137 2.37 12.48 8.35
CA SER A 137 1.61 11.39 8.99
C SER A 137 0.73 10.61 8.00
N ASN A 138 0.20 11.27 6.95
CA ASN A 138 -0.56 10.65 5.86
C ASN A 138 0.29 9.83 4.87
N GLN A 139 1.62 9.84 5.04
CA GLN A 139 2.59 9.09 4.22
C GLN A 139 3.29 7.97 4.99
N ARG A 140 2.98 7.81 6.28
CA ARG A 140 3.61 6.83 7.17
C ARG A 140 2.64 5.72 7.52
N TRP A 141 3.17 4.51 7.47
CA TRP A 141 2.43 3.27 7.58
C TRP A 141 3.07 2.36 8.62
N GLU A 142 2.25 1.51 9.21
CA GLU A 142 2.66 0.46 10.13
C GLU A 142 2.15 -0.88 9.61
N LEU A 143 3.01 -1.90 9.62
CA LEU A 143 2.61 -3.27 9.27
C LEU A 143 2.15 -3.98 10.54
N VAL A 144 0.86 -4.24 10.65
CA VAL A 144 0.22 -4.77 11.86
C VAL A 144 -0.21 -6.21 11.61
N PRO A 145 0.41 -7.22 12.26
CA PRO A 145 0.03 -8.62 12.09
C PRO A 145 -1.47 -8.84 12.34
N ALA A 146 -2.11 -9.62 11.47
CA ALA A 146 -3.45 -10.11 11.71
C ALA A 146 -3.36 -11.28 12.70
N ASN A 147 -3.92 -11.12 13.90
CA ASN A 147 -4.01 -12.20 14.87
C ASN A 147 -5.17 -13.12 14.47
N TYR A 148 -4.86 -14.39 14.24
CA TYR A 148 -5.82 -15.47 14.06
C TYR A 148 -5.93 -16.29 15.35
#